data_AF-A0AAQ3MNQ1-F1
#
_entry.id   AF-A0AAQ3MNQ1-F1
#
_cell.length_a   1.000
_cell.length_b   1.000
_cell.length_c   1.000
_cell.angle_alpha   90.00
_cell.angle_beta   90.00
_cell.angle_gamma   90.00
#
_symmetry.space_group_name_H-M   'P 1'
#
loop_
_entity.id
_entity.type
_entity.pdbx_description
1 polymer ?
#
loop_
_entity_poly.entity_id
_entity_poly.type
_entity_poly.pdbx_seq_one_letter_code
_entity_poly.pdbx_strand_id
1 'polypeptide(L)'
;MGLFRGNGSLGPERHRAFAVTSESRASDIQLRFHDCCHNYKAYRKNQEPAVSKLKEPILDEITSALIGRHYLNFTREDTSSLWFLCKQEASLLDITNQACGLFIPSEIELLEWTDDLEMFILKGYGNSLNYRMGVPLLEDVFQSMEQAIIAKEEKHASGSFEKARLRFAHAETLVPFSCLLGLFLEGSEIKKIQKEQPLQQPPMPPQKRKWRGSTVAPFAGNNMLVLYSCSAPDKSTSKHFVQVLHNEHPIPLPGCDGSDLCPFELFKEKIVAPHQKHDYHTVCNPKLEHGPSGSKFFQIFQWLFSSAKGDNYSKDEF
;
A
#
# COMPACT_ATOMS: atom_id res chain seq x y z
N MET A 1 23.98 -0.03 -10.89
CA MET A 1 23.25 0.83 -9.92
C MET A 1 23.00 0.02 -8.67
N GLY A 2 22.91 0.66 -7.51
CA GLY A 2 22.67 0.02 -6.22
C GLY A 2 22.86 1.04 -5.11
N LEU A 3 22.20 0.84 -3.96
CA LEU A 3 22.23 1.75 -2.80
C LEU A 3 23.65 2.16 -2.35
N PHE A 4 24.65 1.32 -2.66
CA PHE A 4 26.06 1.52 -2.32
C PHE A 4 26.96 1.71 -3.55
N ARG A 5 26.42 2.02 -4.74
CA ARG A 5 27.25 2.19 -5.94
C ARG A 5 28.22 3.35 -5.74
N GLY A 6 29.52 3.04 -5.69
CA GLY A 6 30.58 4.04 -5.51
C GLY A 6 30.78 4.52 -4.07
N ASN A 7 30.06 3.94 -3.10
CA ASN A 7 30.17 4.31 -1.68
C ASN A 7 30.52 3.11 -0.80
N GLY A 8 31.52 3.29 0.07
CA GLY A 8 32.00 2.28 1.03
C GLY A 8 33.14 1.40 0.51
N SER A 9 33.83 0.72 1.43
CA SER A 9 34.81 -0.33 1.12
C SER A 9 34.10 -1.67 1.01
N LEU A 10 33.72 -2.05 -0.21
CA LEU A 10 33.49 -3.47 -0.48
C LEU A 10 34.85 -4.18 -0.30
N GLY A 11 34.88 -5.35 0.33
CA GLY A 11 36.12 -6.07 0.60
C GLY A 11 36.92 -6.37 -0.68
N PRO A 12 38.04 -7.10 -0.61
CA PRO A 12 38.89 -7.40 -1.78
C PRO A 12 38.11 -7.92 -3.00
N GLU A 13 37.03 -8.67 -2.76
CA GLU A 13 36.18 -9.25 -3.79
C GLU A 13 35.11 -8.32 -4.37
N ARG A 14 34.98 -7.08 -3.87
CA ARG A 14 33.97 -6.11 -4.29
C ARG A 14 32.52 -6.60 -4.18
N HIS A 15 32.27 -7.60 -3.33
CA HIS A 15 30.95 -8.13 -3.02
C HIS A 15 30.66 -8.03 -1.52
N ARG A 16 29.38 -7.92 -1.16
CA ARG A 16 28.89 -8.03 0.22
C ARG A 16 27.71 -8.99 0.22
N ALA A 17 27.85 -10.11 0.93
CA ALA A 17 26.74 -11.01 1.16
C ALA A 17 25.69 -10.34 2.04
N PHE A 18 24.42 -10.61 1.77
CA PHE A 18 23.29 -10.24 2.60
C PHE A 18 22.38 -11.46 2.75
N ALA A 19 21.75 -11.58 3.92
CA ALA A 19 20.76 -12.62 4.15
C ALA A 19 19.48 -12.26 3.39
N VAL A 20 18.90 -13.25 2.71
CA VAL A 20 17.57 -13.15 2.12
C VAL A 20 16.68 -14.10 2.90
N THR A 21 15.64 -13.55 3.51
CA THR A 21 14.59 -14.31 4.17
C THR A 21 13.33 -14.25 3.32
N SER A 22 12.65 -15.38 3.16
CA SER A 22 11.39 -15.50 2.44
C SER A 22 10.40 -16.27 3.30
N GLU A 23 9.14 -15.87 3.25
CA GLU A 23 8.02 -16.55 3.90
C GLU A 23 7.09 -17.16 2.84
N SER A 24 6.29 -18.15 3.21
CA SER A 24 5.31 -18.73 2.29
C SER A 24 4.21 -17.70 1.96
N ARG A 25 3.78 -17.67 0.69
CA ARG A 25 2.65 -16.83 0.24
C ARG A 25 1.38 -17.04 1.09
N ALA A 26 1.20 -18.23 1.64
CA ALA A 26 0.01 -18.58 2.42
C ALA A 26 0.03 -18.06 3.87
N SER A 27 1.17 -17.62 4.38
CA SER A 27 1.37 -17.24 5.79
C SER A 27 2.05 -15.89 6.00
N ASP A 28 2.53 -15.24 4.94
CA ASP A 28 3.22 -13.96 5.03
C ASP A 28 2.26 -12.79 5.34
N ILE A 29 2.09 -12.51 6.63
CA ILE A 29 1.30 -11.39 7.13
C ILE A 29 2.06 -10.05 7.16
N GLN A 30 3.33 -10.02 6.74
CA GLN A 30 4.14 -8.79 6.71
C GLN A 30 4.19 -8.20 5.30
N LEU A 31 4.56 -8.99 4.29
CA LEU A 31 4.72 -8.51 2.91
C LEU A 31 3.60 -8.95 1.98
N ARG A 32 2.77 -9.93 2.38
CA ARG A 32 1.61 -10.41 1.60
C ARG A 32 0.33 -10.53 2.43
N PHE A 33 0.14 -9.65 3.41
CA PHE A 33 -1.07 -9.64 4.24
C PHE A 33 -2.36 -9.59 3.41
N HIS A 34 -2.34 -8.95 2.23
CA HIS A 34 -3.48 -8.87 1.33
C HIS A 34 -3.89 -10.24 0.77
N ASP A 35 -2.93 -11.13 0.52
CA ASP A 35 -3.19 -12.51 0.08
C ASP A 35 -3.75 -13.36 1.23
N CYS A 36 -3.31 -13.10 2.46
CA CYS A 36 -3.67 -13.88 3.65
C CYS A 36 -5.00 -13.43 4.28
N CYS A 37 -5.46 -12.20 4.02
CA CYS A 37 -6.59 -11.60 4.71
C CYS A 37 -7.95 -11.98 4.06
N HIS A 38 -8.72 -12.86 4.70
CA HIS A 38 -10.01 -13.34 4.17
C HIS A 38 -11.05 -12.23 4.05
N ASN A 39 -11.18 -11.38 5.07
CA ASN A 39 -12.12 -10.25 5.03
C ASN A 39 -11.78 -9.26 3.92
N TYR A 40 -10.49 -8.97 3.69
CA TYR A 40 -10.07 -8.08 2.60
C TYR A 40 -10.38 -8.68 1.23
N LYS A 41 -10.09 -9.97 1.01
CA LYS A 41 -10.46 -10.67 -0.24
C LYS A 41 -11.97 -10.63 -0.50
N ALA A 42 -12.78 -10.87 0.53
CA ALA A 42 -14.23 -10.78 0.44
C ALA A 42 -14.70 -9.34 0.14
N TYR A 43 -14.12 -8.35 0.83
CA TYR A 43 -14.40 -6.93 0.59
C TYR A 43 -14.09 -6.53 -0.85
N ARG A 44 -12.89 -6.84 -1.36
CA ARG A 44 -12.46 -6.59 -2.74
C ARG A 44 -13.46 -7.16 -3.74
N LYS A 45 -13.75 -8.46 -3.64
CA LYS A 45 -14.69 -9.15 -4.53
C LYS A 45 -16.09 -8.50 -4.54
N ASN A 46 -16.56 -8.03 -3.40
CA ASN A 46 -17.88 -7.41 -3.29
C ASN A 46 -17.89 -5.95 -3.78
N GLN A 47 -16.78 -5.22 -3.62
CA GLN A 47 -16.69 -3.80 -3.90
C GLN A 47 -16.26 -3.49 -5.34
N GLU A 48 -15.46 -4.36 -5.97
CA GLU A 48 -14.96 -4.21 -7.34
C GLU A 48 -16.05 -3.89 -8.38
N PRO A 49 -17.21 -4.59 -8.42
CA PRO A 49 -18.26 -4.26 -9.38
C PRO A 49 -18.82 -2.84 -9.22
N ALA A 50 -18.96 -2.37 -7.98
CA ALA A 50 -19.43 -1.01 -7.71
C ALA A 50 -18.40 0.03 -8.15
N VAL A 51 -17.11 -0.25 -7.95
CA VAL A 51 -16.01 0.61 -8.42
C VAL A 51 -15.93 0.65 -9.93
N SER A 52 -16.04 -0.51 -10.60
CA SER A 52 -16.11 -0.58 -12.06
C SER A 52 -17.22 0.31 -12.60
N LYS A 53 -18.42 0.25 -11.98
CA LYS A 53 -19.57 1.08 -12.36
C LYS A 53 -19.32 2.58 -12.19
N LEU A 54 -18.52 3.01 -11.21
CA LEU A 54 -18.16 4.42 -11.05
C LEU A 54 -17.25 4.93 -12.17
N LYS A 55 -16.45 4.05 -12.79
CA LYS A 55 -15.53 4.39 -13.89
C LYS A 55 -16.23 4.46 -15.24
N GLU A 56 -17.35 3.74 -15.41
CA GLU A 56 -18.06 3.61 -16.70
C GLU A 56 -18.39 4.94 -17.37
N PRO A 57 -18.92 5.98 -16.70
CA PRO A 57 -19.28 7.23 -17.39
C PRO A 57 -18.09 7.91 -18.07
N ILE A 58 -16.93 7.90 -17.41
CA ILE A 58 -15.69 8.47 -17.95
C ILE A 58 -15.18 7.63 -19.13
N LEU A 59 -15.19 6.31 -18.98
CA LEU A 59 -14.74 5.42 -20.04
C LEU A 59 -15.66 5.51 -21.26
N ASP A 60 -16.97 5.66 -21.07
CA ASP A 60 -17.96 5.80 -22.15
C ASP A 60 -17.79 7.13 -22.91
N GLU A 61 -17.53 8.23 -22.19
CA GLU A 61 -17.21 9.53 -22.77
C GLU A 61 -15.95 9.46 -23.66
N ILE A 62 -14.86 8.90 -23.12
CA ILE A 62 -13.58 8.79 -23.83
C ILE A 62 -13.68 7.81 -25.00
N THR A 63 -14.39 6.69 -24.83
CA THR A 63 -14.63 5.74 -25.93
C THR A 63 -15.38 6.41 -27.08
N SER A 64 -16.42 7.20 -26.77
CA SER A 64 -17.16 7.95 -27.78
C SER A 64 -16.28 8.97 -28.51
N ALA A 65 -15.39 9.67 -27.78
CA ALA A 65 -14.44 10.60 -28.36
C ALA A 65 -13.42 9.90 -29.28
N LEU A 66 -12.90 8.73 -28.89
CA LEU A 66 -12.00 7.92 -29.71
C LEU A 66 -12.67 7.45 -31.01
N ILE A 67 -13.92 6.96 -30.94
CA ILE A 67 -14.70 6.58 -32.12
C ILE A 67 -14.82 7.78 -33.07
N GLY A 68 -15.16 8.96 -32.55
CA GLY A 68 -15.29 10.18 -33.33
C GLY A 68 -13.98 10.65 -33.98
N ARG A 69 -12.84 10.52 -33.29
CA ARG A 69 -11.53 10.96 -33.77
C ARG A 69 -10.90 10.01 -34.79
N HIS A 70 -11.11 8.70 -34.64
CA HIS A 70 -10.42 7.67 -35.43
C HIS A 70 -11.32 6.91 -36.39
N TYR A 71 -12.65 7.08 -36.32
CA TYR A 71 -13.63 6.36 -37.15
C TYR A 71 -13.52 4.84 -37.04
N LEU A 72 -13.05 4.34 -35.89
CA LEU A 72 -12.95 2.92 -35.55
C LEU A 72 -13.99 2.58 -34.49
N ASN A 73 -14.47 1.33 -34.51
CA ASN A 73 -15.46 0.85 -33.54
C ASN A 73 -14.77 0.39 -32.25
N PHE A 74 -14.50 1.31 -31.34
CA PHE A 74 -13.93 1.01 -30.02
C PHE A 74 -15.02 0.64 -29.01
N THR A 75 -14.70 -0.32 -28.15
CA THR A 75 -15.46 -0.65 -26.94
C THR A 75 -14.81 -0.03 -25.71
N ARG A 76 -15.52 -0.06 -24.58
CA ARG A 76 -14.97 0.34 -23.28
C ARG A 76 -13.73 -0.48 -22.88
N GLU A 77 -13.73 -1.76 -23.23
CA GLU A 77 -12.61 -2.67 -22.98
C GLU A 77 -11.40 -2.29 -23.82
N ASP A 78 -11.60 -1.88 -25.09
CA ASP A 78 -10.51 -1.37 -25.92
C ASP A 78 -9.92 -0.08 -25.33
N THR A 79 -10.75 0.87 -24.91
CA THR A 79 -10.30 2.11 -24.25
C THR A 79 -9.47 1.80 -23.00
N SER A 80 -9.95 0.89 -22.15
CA SER A 80 -9.23 0.47 -20.93
C SER A 80 -7.90 -0.21 -21.26
N SER A 81 -7.88 -1.06 -22.30
CA SER A 81 -6.69 -1.78 -22.76
C SER A 81 -5.66 -0.85 -23.38
N LEU A 82 -6.09 0.15 -24.16
CA LEU A 82 -5.22 1.18 -24.74
C LEU A 82 -4.65 2.10 -23.65
N TRP A 83 -5.43 2.43 -22.63
CA TRP A 83 -4.94 3.16 -21.47
C TRP A 83 -3.88 2.35 -20.71
N PHE A 84 -4.14 1.06 -20.48
CA PHE A 84 -3.15 0.16 -19.87
C PHE A 84 -1.87 0.08 -20.72
N LEU A 85 -1.98 -0.13 -22.03
CA LEU A 85 -0.84 -0.17 -22.94
C LEU A 85 -0.04 1.14 -22.89
N CYS A 86 -0.71 2.29 -22.91
CA CYS A 86 -0.06 3.60 -22.75
C CYS A 86 0.80 3.65 -21.47
N LYS A 87 0.25 3.23 -20.32
CA LYS A 87 1.01 3.20 -19.05
C LYS A 87 2.25 2.29 -19.14
N GLN A 88 2.13 1.13 -19.78
CA GLN A 88 3.24 0.19 -19.96
C GLN A 88 4.33 0.74 -20.89
N GLU A 89 3.94 1.30 -22.04
CA GLU A 89 4.86 1.94 -23.00
C GLU A 89 5.61 3.10 -22.38
N ALA A 90 4.90 3.99 -21.67
CA ALA A 90 5.50 5.15 -21.03
C ALA A 90 6.48 4.72 -19.93
N SER A 91 6.09 3.75 -19.07
CA SER A 91 6.89 3.40 -17.90
C SER A 91 8.07 2.47 -18.19
N LEU A 92 7.94 1.57 -19.16
CA LEU A 92 8.96 0.55 -19.46
C LEU A 92 9.86 0.93 -20.64
N LEU A 93 9.33 1.69 -21.60
CA LEU A 93 10.01 1.98 -22.87
C LEU A 93 10.28 3.47 -23.11
N ASP A 94 9.79 4.36 -22.23
CA ASP A 94 9.85 5.81 -22.39
C ASP A 94 9.18 6.29 -23.70
N ILE A 95 8.09 5.62 -24.08
CA ILE A 95 7.30 5.91 -25.29
C ILE A 95 5.97 6.53 -24.88
N THR A 96 5.73 7.79 -25.28
CA THR A 96 4.53 8.57 -24.89
C THR A 96 3.70 9.04 -26.09
N ASN A 97 4.06 8.64 -27.31
CA ASN A 97 3.43 9.09 -28.55
C ASN A 97 2.75 7.98 -29.36
N GLN A 98 2.69 6.74 -28.83
CA GLN A 98 1.99 5.61 -29.45
C GLN A 98 0.59 5.43 -28.84
N ALA A 99 0.36 4.45 -27.97
CA ALA A 99 -0.96 4.25 -27.37
C ALA A 99 -1.42 5.49 -26.59
N CYS A 100 -0.49 6.17 -25.90
CA CYS A 100 -0.77 7.43 -25.23
C CYS A 100 -1.19 8.56 -26.19
N GLY A 101 -0.69 8.55 -27.43
CA GLY A 101 -1.02 9.55 -28.45
C GLY A 101 -2.47 9.46 -28.96
N LEU A 102 -3.20 8.40 -28.59
CA LEU A 102 -4.63 8.29 -28.84
C LEU A 102 -5.47 9.13 -27.88
N PHE A 103 -4.92 9.61 -26.77
CA PHE A 103 -5.66 10.40 -25.78
C PHE A 103 -5.20 11.85 -25.78
N ILE A 104 -6.13 12.78 -25.62
CA ILE A 104 -5.78 14.19 -25.35
C ILE A 104 -5.48 14.38 -23.85
N PRO A 105 -4.73 15.42 -23.45
CA PRO A 105 -4.31 15.59 -22.05
C PRO A 105 -5.45 15.55 -21.02
N SER A 106 -6.61 16.13 -21.32
CA SER A 106 -7.77 16.10 -20.41
C SER A 106 -8.37 14.70 -20.24
N GLU A 107 -8.35 13.86 -21.29
CA GLU A 107 -8.78 12.47 -21.20
C GLU A 107 -7.80 11.64 -20.37
N ILE A 108 -6.48 11.90 -20.50
CA ILE A 108 -5.45 11.26 -19.67
C ILE A 108 -5.65 11.60 -18.19
N GLU A 109 -5.93 12.86 -17.85
CA GLU A 109 -6.23 13.25 -16.46
C GLU A 109 -7.44 12.51 -15.89
N LEU A 110 -8.49 12.32 -16.70
CA LEU A 110 -9.68 11.57 -16.30
C LEU A 110 -9.39 10.07 -16.15
N LEU A 111 -8.63 9.47 -17.08
CA LEU A 111 -8.22 8.07 -17.00
C LEU A 111 -7.34 7.80 -15.77
N GLU A 112 -6.35 8.66 -15.50
CA GLU A 112 -5.55 8.61 -14.27
C GLU A 112 -6.45 8.68 -13.03
N TRP A 113 -7.45 9.58 -13.03
CA TRP A 113 -8.39 9.66 -11.92
C TRP A 113 -9.23 8.38 -11.75
N THR A 114 -9.59 7.67 -12.82
CA THR A 114 -10.28 6.38 -12.69
C THR A 114 -9.42 5.32 -11.97
N ASP A 115 -8.11 5.32 -12.20
CA ASP A 115 -7.15 4.47 -11.49
C ASP A 115 -6.97 4.93 -10.03
N ASP A 116 -6.90 6.24 -9.80
CA ASP A 116 -6.81 6.83 -8.46
C ASP A 116 -8.01 6.43 -7.59
N LEU A 117 -9.21 6.51 -8.16
CA LEU A 117 -10.47 6.16 -7.51
C LEU A 117 -10.51 4.68 -7.12
N GLU A 118 -10.11 3.80 -8.05
CA GLU A 118 -10.06 2.37 -7.80
C GLU A 118 -9.06 2.02 -6.69
N MET A 119 -7.84 2.56 -6.78
CA MET A 119 -6.80 2.35 -5.77
C MET A 119 -7.25 2.89 -4.41
N PHE A 120 -7.86 4.07 -4.37
CA PHE A 120 -8.35 4.69 -3.14
C PHE A 120 -9.39 3.82 -2.44
N ILE A 121 -10.41 3.38 -3.18
CA ILE A 121 -11.53 2.62 -2.62
C ILE A 121 -11.07 1.25 -2.19
N LEU A 122 -10.35 0.55 -3.07
CA LEU A 122 -10.11 -0.88 -2.90
C LEU A 122 -8.79 -1.22 -2.18
N LYS A 123 -7.82 -0.31 -2.13
CA LYS A 123 -6.48 -0.56 -1.55
C LYS A 123 -6.06 0.51 -0.53
N GLY A 124 -6.64 1.71 -0.61
CA GLY A 124 -6.26 2.87 0.20
C GLY A 124 -7.31 3.27 1.25
N TYR A 125 -7.50 4.58 1.41
CA TYR A 125 -8.31 5.17 2.48
C TYR A 125 -9.84 5.02 2.34
N GLY A 126 -10.34 4.38 1.29
CA GLY A 126 -11.78 4.13 1.13
C GLY A 126 -12.37 3.19 2.18
N ASN A 127 -11.55 2.33 2.80
CA ASN A 127 -11.97 1.47 3.91
C ASN A 127 -10.80 1.22 4.88
N SER A 128 -11.07 1.22 6.19
CA SER A 128 -10.03 0.98 7.19
C SER A 128 -9.44 -0.42 7.12
N LEU A 129 -10.22 -1.42 6.68
CA LEU A 129 -9.73 -2.79 6.44
C LEU A 129 -8.52 -2.82 5.51
N ASN A 130 -8.51 -1.98 4.48
CA ASN A 130 -7.47 -1.97 3.44
C ASN A 130 -6.07 -1.73 4.02
N TYR A 131 -5.95 -0.80 4.99
CA TYR A 131 -4.66 -0.48 5.58
C TYR A 131 -4.41 -1.19 6.91
N ARG A 132 -5.45 -1.54 7.66
CA ARG A 132 -5.30 -2.21 8.96
C ARG A 132 -4.75 -3.64 8.85
N MET A 133 -4.97 -4.32 7.73
CA MET A 133 -4.32 -5.61 7.48
C MET A 133 -2.78 -5.51 7.43
N GLY A 134 -2.22 -4.32 7.18
CA GLY A 134 -0.77 -4.07 7.16
C GLY A 134 -0.14 -3.74 8.51
N VAL A 135 -0.89 -3.75 9.62
CA VAL A 135 -0.35 -3.43 10.95
C VAL A 135 0.84 -4.31 11.35
N PRO A 136 0.88 -5.63 11.08
CA PRO A 136 2.06 -6.44 11.41
C PRO A 136 3.36 -5.93 10.77
N LEU A 137 3.30 -5.36 9.56
CA LEU A 137 4.46 -4.74 8.91
C LEU A 137 4.87 -3.45 9.60
N LEU A 138 3.92 -2.60 10.00
CA LEU A 138 4.21 -1.37 10.75
C LEU A 138 4.87 -1.67 12.10
N GLU A 139 4.36 -2.69 12.79
CA GLU A 139 4.93 -3.15 14.06
C GLU A 139 6.34 -3.70 13.88
N ASP A 140 6.58 -4.55 12.88
CA ASP A 140 7.91 -5.10 12.58
C ASP A 140 8.92 -3.97 12.24
N VAL A 141 8.51 -2.96 11.48
CA VAL A 141 9.35 -1.78 11.18
C VAL A 141 9.66 -0.99 12.44
N PHE A 142 8.64 -0.70 13.27
CA PHE A 142 8.83 0.04 14.52
C PHE A 142 9.73 -0.71 15.50
N GLN A 143 9.49 -2.01 15.70
CA GLN A 143 10.31 -2.87 16.57
C GLN A 143 11.76 -2.95 16.07
N SER A 144 11.99 -3.03 14.75
CA SER A 144 13.35 -3.01 14.19
C SER A 144 14.10 -1.74 14.57
N MET A 145 13.42 -0.59 14.60
CA MET A 145 14.03 0.67 15.05
C MET A 145 14.28 0.68 16.56
N GLU A 146 13.33 0.18 17.36
CA GLU A 146 13.48 0.08 18.82
C GLU A 146 14.68 -0.80 19.20
N GLN A 147 14.85 -1.94 18.53
CA GLN A 147 16.01 -2.82 18.72
C GLN A 147 17.33 -2.15 18.32
N ALA A 148 17.34 -1.34 17.25
CA ALA A 148 18.53 -0.57 16.87
C ALA A 148 18.88 0.53 17.90
N ILE A 149 17.88 1.14 18.54
CA ILE A 149 18.08 2.08 19.66
C ILE A 149 18.72 1.35 20.83
N ILE A 150 18.11 0.25 21.30
CA ILE A 150 18.60 -0.56 22.43
C ILE A 150 20.04 -1.01 22.18
N ALA A 151 20.33 -1.59 21.01
CA ALA A 151 21.67 -2.05 20.67
C ALA A 151 22.72 -0.92 20.72
N LYS A 152 22.34 0.30 20.31
CA LYS A 152 23.22 1.47 20.40
C LYS A 152 23.42 1.93 21.84
N GLU A 153 22.36 2.01 22.64
CA GLU A 153 22.42 2.45 24.04
C GLU A 153 23.20 1.46 24.93
N GLU A 154 23.04 0.16 24.69
CA GLU A 154 23.76 -0.92 25.36
C GLU A 154 25.18 -1.13 24.79
N LYS A 155 25.62 -0.32 23.82
CA LYS A 155 26.95 -0.37 23.20
C LYS A 155 27.29 -1.76 22.63
N HIS A 156 26.33 -2.40 21.99
CA HIS A 156 26.56 -3.64 21.24
C HIS A 156 27.67 -3.44 20.19
N ALA A 157 28.41 -4.50 19.92
CA ALA A 157 29.54 -4.43 18.98
C ALA A 157 29.06 -3.99 17.58
N SER A 158 29.87 -3.18 16.89
CA SER A 158 29.53 -2.77 15.52
C SER A 158 29.41 -4.01 14.63
N GLY A 159 28.26 -4.18 13.99
CA GLY A 159 27.96 -5.33 13.13
C GLY A 159 27.24 -6.49 13.83
N SER A 160 26.98 -6.40 15.15
CA SER A 160 26.20 -7.42 15.87
C SER A 160 24.68 -7.17 15.86
N PHE A 161 24.22 -6.07 15.27
CA PHE A 161 22.80 -5.71 15.15
C PHE A 161 22.48 -5.20 13.75
N GLU A 162 21.23 -5.37 13.33
CA GLU A 162 20.76 -4.97 12.02
C GLU A 162 20.73 -3.44 11.89
N LYS A 163 21.32 -2.91 10.80
CA LYS A 163 21.34 -1.46 10.50
C LYS A 163 20.42 -1.07 9.36
N ALA A 164 19.98 -2.04 8.55
CA ALA A 164 19.09 -1.83 7.43
C ALA A 164 18.35 -3.13 7.13
N ARG A 165 17.04 -3.03 6.91
CA ARG A 165 16.20 -4.13 6.44
C ARG A 165 15.45 -3.69 5.19
N LEU A 166 15.78 -4.31 4.06
CA LEU A 166 15.18 -4.01 2.76
C LEU A 166 14.08 -5.04 2.49
N ARG A 167 12.85 -4.55 2.29
CA ARG A 167 11.67 -5.39 2.05
C ARG A 167 11.15 -5.11 0.64
N PHE A 168 10.89 -6.16 -0.13
CA PHE A 168 10.38 -6.07 -1.49
C PHE A 168 9.00 -6.72 -1.53
N ALA A 169 8.00 -5.97 -2.02
CA ALA A 169 6.61 -6.38 -2.00
C ALA A 169 5.83 -5.78 -3.18
N HIS A 170 4.52 -5.99 -3.21
CA HIS A 170 3.61 -5.48 -4.24
C HIS A 170 3.01 -4.12 -3.88
N ALA A 171 2.33 -3.48 -4.83
CA ALA A 171 1.58 -2.24 -4.61
C ALA A 171 0.49 -2.43 -3.52
N GLU A 172 -0.11 -3.62 -3.45
CA GLU A 172 -1.07 -4.06 -2.43
C GLU A 172 -0.47 -4.13 -1.02
N THR A 173 0.85 -3.97 -0.88
CA THR A 173 1.53 -3.83 0.41
C THR A 173 1.94 -2.37 0.63
N LEU A 174 2.51 -1.73 -0.39
CA LEU A 174 3.00 -0.36 -0.32
C LEU A 174 1.88 0.67 -0.07
N VAL A 175 0.73 0.51 -0.73
CA VAL A 175 -0.42 1.43 -0.60
C VAL A 175 -0.99 1.39 0.82
N PRO A 176 -1.41 0.22 1.36
CA PRO A 176 -1.77 0.06 2.77
C PRO A 176 -0.75 0.61 3.77
N PHE A 177 0.54 0.36 3.54
CA PHE A 177 1.60 0.83 4.43
C PHE A 177 1.72 2.36 4.40
N SER A 178 1.65 2.98 3.22
CA SER A 178 1.58 4.45 3.07
C SER A 178 0.37 5.03 3.80
N CYS A 179 -0.76 4.32 3.74
CA CYS A 179 -1.96 4.71 4.46
C CYS A 179 -1.80 4.68 5.99
N LEU A 180 -1.15 3.63 6.52
CA LEU A 180 -0.83 3.51 7.95
C LEU A 180 0.07 4.63 8.46
N LEU A 181 1.02 5.09 7.64
CA LEU A 181 1.87 6.25 7.93
C LEU A 181 1.13 7.60 7.86
N GLY A 182 -0.11 7.62 7.37
CA GLY A 182 -0.90 8.83 7.21
C GLY A 182 -0.46 9.69 6.02
N LEU A 183 0.24 9.13 5.03
CA LEU A 183 0.69 9.89 3.86
C LEU A 183 -0.51 10.29 2.99
N PHE A 184 -0.37 11.36 2.22
CA PHE A 184 -1.42 11.85 1.29
C PHE A 184 -2.75 12.28 1.95
N LEU A 185 -2.77 12.47 3.27
CA LEU A 185 -3.91 13.01 4.01
C LEU A 185 -3.97 14.53 4.02
N GLU A 186 -5.16 15.10 4.03
CA GLU A 186 -5.40 16.49 4.42
C GLU A 186 -5.43 16.64 5.95
N GLY A 187 -5.08 17.83 6.47
CA GLY A 187 -4.76 18.00 7.90
C GLY A 187 -5.85 17.56 8.89
N SER A 188 -7.14 17.66 8.51
CA SER A 188 -8.24 17.21 9.37
C SER A 188 -8.50 15.70 9.33
N GLU A 189 -7.94 15.00 8.34
CA GLU A 189 -8.24 13.60 8.05
C GLU A 189 -7.46 12.62 8.94
N ILE A 190 -6.34 13.05 9.53
CA ILE A 190 -5.58 12.22 10.47
C ILE A 190 -6.46 11.72 11.62
N LYS A 191 -7.36 12.57 12.12
CA LYS A 191 -8.31 12.23 13.19
C LYS A 191 -9.37 11.23 12.72
N LYS A 192 -9.73 11.24 11.43
CA LYS A 192 -10.69 10.29 10.84
C LYS A 192 -10.04 8.91 10.74
N ILE A 193 -8.80 8.83 10.25
CA ILE A 193 -8.11 7.53 10.14
C ILE A 193 -7.81 6.91 11.50
N GLN A 194 -7.45 7.72 12.51
CA GLN A 194 -7.26 7.27 13.90
C GLN A 194 -8.57 6.77 14.55
N LYS A 195 -9.72 7.19 14.02
CA LYS A 195 -11.06 6.70 14.39
C LYS A 195 -11.59 5.64 13.42
N GLU A 196 -10.77 5.18 12.48
CA GLU A 196 -11.10 4.16 11.47
C GLU A 196 -12.30 4.53 10.58
N GLN A 197 -12.50 5.83 10.37
CA GLN A 197 -13.56 6.34 9.51
C GLN A 197 -13.08 6.40 8.06
N PRO A 198 -13.91 6.00 7.08
CA PRO A 198 -13.57 6.12 5.67
C PRO A 198 -13.41 7.60 5.28
N LEU A 199 -12.51 7.85 4.34
CA LEU A 199 -12.31 9.18 3.77
C LEU A 199 -13.18 9.40 2.53
N GLN A 200 -13.37 10.66 2.16
CA GLN A 200 -14.07 11.00 0.93
C GLN A 200 -13.21 10.65 -0.28
N GLN A 201 -13.86 10.22 -1.36
CA GLN A 201 -13.18 9.90 -2.62
C GLN A 201 -12.41 11.12 -3.15
N PRO A 202 -11.27 10.91 -3.83
CA PRO A 202 -10.52 12.01 -4.42
C PRO A 202 -11.40 12.78 -5.42
N PRO A 203 -11.38 14.12 -5.39
CA PRO A 203 -12.18 14.91 -6.32
C PRO A 203 -11.70 14.69 -7.76
N MET A 204 -12.65 14.74 -8.69
CA MET A 204 -12.41 14.51 -10.12
C MET A 204 -11.69 15.72 -10.76
N PRO A 205 -10.82 15.54 -11.76
CA PRO A 205 -10.29 16.66 -12.54
C PRO A 205 -11.41 17.56 -13.10
N PRO A 206 -11.20 18.89 -13.18
CA PRO A 206 -9.93 19.61 -12.97
C PRO A 206 -9.68 19.99 -11.50
N GLN A 207 -10.47 19.50 -10.54
CA GLN A 207 -10.22 19.78 -9.13
C GLN A 207 -8.90 19.14 -8.68
N LYS A 208 -8.11 19.88 -7.89
CA LYS A 208 -6.86 19.38 -7.33
C LYS A 208 -7.16 18.28 -6.31
N ARG A 209 -6.34 17.24 -6.32
CA ARG A 209 -6.42 16.10 -5.39
C ARG A 209 -5.05 15.75 -4.85
N LYS A 210 -5.00 15.37 -3.57
CA LYS A 210 -3.76 14.94 -2.91
C LYS A 210 -3.45 13.47 -3.14
N TRP A 211 -4.48 12.64 -3.24
CA TRP A 211 -4.35 11.23 -3.59
C TRP A 211 -4.21 11.06 -5.10
N ARG A 212 -3.05 10.57 -5.53
CA ARG A 212 -2.75 10.19 -6.92
C ARG A 212 -1.99 8.86 -6.89
N GLY A 213 -2.55 7.81 -7.45
CA GLY A 213 -1.96 6.47 -7.50
C GLY A 213 -0.59 6.47 -8.17
N SER A 214 -0.41 7.31 -9.19
CA SER A 214 0.88 7.56 -9.85
C SER A 214 1.96 8.11 -8.91
N THR A 215 1.58 8.80 -7.83
CA THR A 215 2.49 9.23 -6.75
C THR A 215 2.56 8.19 -5.64
N VAL A 216 1.45 7.58 -5.21
CA VAL A 216 1.42 6.66 -4.05
C VAL A 216 2.16 5.35 -4.32
N ALA A 217 2.01 4.77 -5.51
CA ALA A 217 2.63 3.49 -5.85
C ALA A 217 2.95 3.38 -7.35
N PRO A 218 3.89 4.21 -7.86
CA PRO A 218 4.45 4.00 -9.21
C PRO A 218 5.25 2.69 -9.27
N PHE A 219 5.65 2.29 -10.48
CA PHE A 219 6.67 1.24 -10.62
C PHE A 219 7.93 1.63 -9.85
N ALA A 220 8.46 0.66 -9.08
CA ALA A 220 9.56 0.85 -8.13
C ALA A 220 9.30 1.86 -6.99
N GLY A 221 8.04 2.23 -6.74
CA GLY A 221 7.66 3.06 -5.60
C GLY A 221 8.05 2.42 -4.27
N ASN A 222 8.39 3.26 -3.27
CA ASN A 222 8.90 2.78 -1.98
C ASN A 222 8.64 3.77 -0.83
N ASN A 223 8.67 3.22 0.39
CA ASN A 223 8.74 4.00 1.63
C ASN A 223 10.02 3.60 2.37
N MET A 224 10.94 4.54 2.55
CA MET A 224 12.13 4.37 3.37
C MET A 224 11.93 5.12 4.69
N LEU A 225 12.06 4.40 5.81
CA LEU A 225 12.02 5.02 7.14
C LEU A 225 13.42 5.00 7.75
N VAL A 226 13.95 6.19 8.04
CA VAL A 226 15.31 6.39 8.53
C VAL A 226 15.25 6.78 10.00
N LEU A 227 15.88 5.97 10.84
CA LEU A 227 16.09 6.28 12.26
C LEU A 227 17.38 7.10 12.43
N TYR A 228 17.24 8.35 12.83
CA TYR A 228 18.34 9.21 13.25
C TYR A 228 18.57 9.13 14.75
N SER A 229 19.81 9.38 15.14
CA SER A 229 20.19 9.54 16.54
C SER A 229 21.05 10.80 16.65
N CYS A 230 20.53 11.79 17.36
CA CYS A 230 21.13 13.10 17.51
C CYS A 230 21.68 13.27 18.94
N SER A 231 22.74 14.06 19.08
CA SER A 231 23.22 14.48 20.39
C SER A 231 22.23 15.47 21.00
N ALA A 232 21.48 15.02 22.00
CA ALA A 232 20.56 15.86 22.76
C ALA A 232 21.35 16.68 23.82
N PRO A 233 21.34 18.02 23.75
CA PRO A 233 22.03 18.86 24.75
C PRO A 233 21.35 18.80 26.13
N ASP A 234 20.07 18.44 26.20
CA ASP A 234 19.31 18.25 27.45
C ASP A 234 18.49 16.94 27.41
N LYS A 235 18.24 16.34 28.58
CA LYS A 235 17.41 15.12 28.75
C LYS A 235 15.96 15.30 28.31
N SER A 236 15.47 16.54 28.23
CA SER A 236 14.12 16.87 27.75
C SER A 236 13.97 16.80 26.22
N THR A 237 15.07 16.82 25.47
CA THR A 237 15.05 16.78 23.99
C THR A 237 15.13 15.33 23.48
N SER A 238 14.26 14.97 22.53
CA SER A 238 14.28 13.64 21.93
C SER A 238 15.63 13.35 21.26
N LYS A 239 16.21 12.19 21.59
CA LYS A 239 17.49 11.71 21.02
C LYS A 239 17.33 11.02 19.67
N HIS A 240 16.13 10.53 19.38
CA HIS A 240 15.85 9.69 18.23
C HIS A 240 14.71 10.28 17.41
N PHE A 241 14.88 10.26 16.09
CA PHE A 241 13.92 10.80 15.14
C PHE A 241 13.73 9.83 13.98
N VAL A 242 12.51 9.73 13.48
CA VAL A 242 12.15 8.99 12.28
C VAL A 242 11.90 9.99 11.16
N GLN A 243 12.58 9.80 10.03
CA GLN A 243 12.26 10.47 8.78
C GLN A 243 11.64 9.46 7.82
N VAL A 244 10.57 9.83 7.14
CA VAL A 244 10.01 9.03 6.06
C VAL A 244 10.41 9.67 4.74
N LEU A 245 10.94 8.86 3.84
CA LEU A 245 11.14 9.21 2.44
C LEU A 245 10.17 8.36 1.64
N HIS A 246 9.30 9.01 0.87
CA HIS A 246 8.40 8.37 -0.06
C HIS A 246 8.92 8.59 -1.47
N ASN A 247 9.16 7.49 -2.20
CA ASN A 247 9.85 7.51 -3.50
C ASN A 247 11.12 8.36 -3.42
N GLU A 248 11.99 8.07 -2.44
CA GLU A 248 13.29 8.72 -2.23
C GLU A 248 13.25 10.22 -1.85
N HIS A 249 12.07 10.81 -1.68
CA HIS A 249 11.92 12.20 -1.27
C HIS A 249 11.40 12.29 0.17
N PRO A 250 12.01 13.11 1.05
CA PRO A 250 11.46 13.37 2.38
C PRO A 250 10.00 13.82 2.29
N ILE A 251 9.15 13.24 3.14
CA ILE A 251 7.73 13.59 3.20
C ILE A 251 7.31 13.93 4.65
N PRO A 252 6.63 15.07 4.85
CA PRO A 252 6.06 15.43 6.14
C PRO A 252 5.08 14.38 6.65
N LEU A 253 5.20 14.01 7.93
CA LEU A 253 4.24 13.12 8.58
C LEU A 253 3.10 13.92 9.22
N PRO A 254 1.83 13.75 8.80
CA PRO A 254 0.71 14.49 9.40
C PRO A 254 0.50 14.18 10.88
N GLY A 255 0.80 12.96 11.33
CA GLY A 255 0.75 12.61 12.76
C GLY A 255 1.89 13.20 13.60
N CYS A 256 2.86 13.89 12.98
CA CYS A 256 3.98 14.55 13.64
C CYS A 256 3.99 16.06 13.34
N ASP A 257 2.79 16.66 13.36
CA ASP A 257 2.55 18.09 13.07
C ASP A 257 3.08 18.56 11.71
N GLY A 258 3.20 17.65 10.74
CA GLY A 258 3.74 17.95 9.42
C GLY A 258 5.26 18.20 9.41
N SER A 259 5.98 17.66 10.39
CA SER A 259 7.45 17.64 10.38
C SER A 259 8.00 16.52 9.52
N ASP A 260 9.12 16.77 8.83
CA ASP A 260 9.93 15.75 8.14
C ASP A 260 10.71 14.88 9.12
N LEU A 261 11.04 15.40 10.31
CA LEU A 261 11.74 14.69 11.38
C LEU A 261 10.79 14.52 12.56
N CYS A 262 10.25 13.33 12.70
CA CYS A 262 9.32 13.00 13.78
C CYS A 262 10.09 12.42 14.98
N PRO A 263 9.95 12.98 16.19
CA PRO A 263 10.48 12.33 17.39
C PRO A 263 10.00 10.88 17.50
N PHE A 264 10.89 9.95 17.83
CA PHE A 264 10.58 8.51 17.83
C PHE A 264 9.38 8.16 18.73
N GLU A 265 9.29 8.78 19.92
CA GLU A 265 8.15 8.59 20.83
C GLU A 265 6.85 9.18 20.26
N LEU A 266 6.93 10.31 19.55
CA LEU A 266 5.74 10.89 18.89
C LEU A 266 5.27 10.01 17.73
N PHE A 267 6.20 9.43 16.97
CA PHE A 267 5.88 8.44 15.93
C PHE A 267 5.16 7.23 16.53
N LYS A 268 5.65 6.70 17.65
CA LYS A 268 5.00 5.63 18.40
C LYS A 268 3.57 6.01 18.81
N GLU A 269 3.39 7.17 19.44
CA GLU A 269 2.11 7.59 20.00
C GLU A 269 1.07 7.95 18.93
N LYS A 270 1.47 8.63 17.85
CA LYS A 270 0.55 9.25 16.88
C LYS A 270 0.39 8.45 15.58
N ILE A 271 1.37 7.64 15.21
CA ILE A 271 1.34 6.83 13.99
C ILE A 271 1.11 5.35 14.31
N VAL A 272 1.91 4.76 15.20
CA VAL A 272 1.85 3.31 15.47
C VAL A 272 0.67 2.94 16.38
N ALA A 273 0.63 3.47 17.60
CA ALA A 273 -0.34 3.09 18.62
C ALA A 273 -1.82 3.22 18.21
N PRO A 274 -2.25 4.23 17.42
CA PRO A 274 -3.66 4.35 17.04
C PRO A 274 -4.19 3.16 16.22
N HIS A 275 -3.32 2.42 15.53
CA HIS A 275 -3.69 1.25 14.72
C HIS A 275 -3.70 -0.06 15.51
N GLN A 276 -3.10 -0.09 16.71
CA GLN A 276 -2.93 -1.31 17.54
C GLN A 276 -4.19 -1.71 18.31
N LYS A 277 -5.35 -1.11 18.01
CA LYS A 277 -6.62 -1.40 18.68
C LYS A 277 -7.12 -2.82 18.43
N HIS A 278 -6.79 -3.40 17.28
CA HIS A 278 -7.12 -4.79 17.01
C HIS A 278 -5.99 -5.46 16.22
N ASP A 279 -5.76 -6.73 16.54
CA ASP A 279 -4.75 -7.56 15.88
C ASP A 279 -5.18 -7.99 14.48
N TYR A 280 -4.19 -8.49 13.71
CA TYR A 280 -4.39 -8.96 12.34
C TYR A 280 -5.47 -10.05 12.23
N HIS A 281 -5.51 -11.03 13.12
CA HIS A 281 -6.48 -12.13 13.03
C HIS A 281 -7.90 -11.64 13.26
N THR A 282 -8.10 -10.70 14.18
CA THR A 282 -9.40 -10.05 14.39
C THR A 282 -9.85 -9.25 13.16
N VAL A 283 -8.92 -8.58 12.46
CA VAL A 283 -9.23 -7.81 11.24
C VAL A 283 -9.51 -8.72 10.05
N CYS A 284 -8.77 -9.81 9.91
CA CYS A 284 -8.68 -10.56 8.66
C CYS A 284 -9.45 -11.87 8.63
N ASN A 285 -9.82 -12.43 9.78
CA ASN A 285 -10.64 -13.63 9.82
C ASN A 285 -12.13 -13.27 9.93
N PRO A 286 -13.02 -14.04 9.31
CA PRO A 286 -14.45 -13.88 9.53
C PRO A 286 -14.74 -14.07 11.02
N LYS A 287 -15.64 -13.25 11.58
CA LYS A 287 -16.11 -13.46 12.94
C LYS A 287 -16.74 -14.86 12.99
N LEU A 288 -16.17 -15.76 13.79
CA LEU A 288 -16.83 -17.00 14.14
C LEU A 288 -18.13 -16.62 14.83
N GLU A 289 -19.25 -16.82 14.16
CA GLU A 289 -20.54 -16.83 14.85
C GLU A 289 -20.46 -17.97 15.87
N HIS A 290 -20.28 -17.62 17.15
CA HIS A 290 -20.66 -18.51 18.22
C HIS A 290 -22.18 -18.61 18.19
N GLY A 291 -22.69 -19.51 17.34
CA GLY A 291 -24.03 -20.01 17.47
C GLY A 291 -24.22 -20.49 18.92
N PRO A 292 -25.40 -20.24 19.53
CA PRO A 292 -25.62 -20.66 20.90
C PRO A 292 -25.38 -22.17 21.00
N SER A 293 -24.50 -22.55 21.93
CA SER A 293 -24.31 -23.94 22.34
C SER A 293 -25.67 -24.48 22.81
N GLY A 294 -26.35 -25.21 21.92
CA GLY A 294 -27.68 -25.74 22.18
C GLY A 294 -28.01 -26.88 21.24
N SER A 295 -28.04 -28.08 21.81
CA SER A 295 -28.61 -29.33 21.28
C SER A 295 -27.74 -30.17 20.34
N LYS A 296 -27.22 -31.26 20.92
CA LYS A 296 -26.93 -32.51 20.22
C LYS A 296 -28.16 -32.93 19.41
N PHE A 297 -28.14 -32.83 18.09
CA PHE A 297 -28.82 -33.72 17.13
C PHE A 297 -28.67 -33.10 15.74
N PHE A 298 -27.66 -33.54 14.99
CA PHE A 298 -27.62 -33.66 13.52
C PHE A 298 -26.17 -33.99 13.13
N GLN A 299 -25.69 -35.16 13.56
CA GLN A 299 -24.66 -35.86 12.80
C GLN A 299 -25.39 -36.75 11.79
N ILE A 300 -24.78 -36.89 10.61
CA ILE A 300 -25.24 -37.66 9.44
C ILE A 300 -26.17 -36.84 8.53
N PHE A 301 -25.59 -36.08 7.60
CA PHE A 301 -26.03 -35.95 6.19
C PHE A 301 -25.24 -34.84 5.47
N GLN A 302 -23.93 -35.01 5.29
CA GLN A 302 -23.16 -34.17 4.34
C GLN A 302 -22.07 -34.95 3.57
N TRP A 303 -22.13 -36.29 3.56
CA TRP A 303 -21.14 -37.12 2.87
C TRP A 303 -21.56 -37.60 1.47
N LEU A 304 -22.50 -36.90 0.80
CA LEU A 304 -23.04 -37.37 -0.49
C LEU A 304 -23.07 -36.36 -1.65
N PHE A 305 -22.49 -35.16 -1.54
CA PHE A 305 -22.31 -34.29 -2.69
C PHE A 305 -20.92 -33.64 -2.71
N SER A 306 -19.91 -34.46 -2.94
CA SER A 306 -18.58 -34.02 -3.39
C SER A 306 -18.31 -34.63 -4.76
N SER A 307 -18.75 -33.94 -5.81
CA SER A 307 -18.19 -34.03 -7.17
C SER A 307 -18.95 -33.09 -8.09
N ALA A 308 -18.32 -31.94 -8.40
CA ALA A 308 -18.16 -31.43 -9.77
C ALA A 308 -17.88 -29.92 -9.77
N LYS A 309 -16.66 -29.57 -10.24
CA LYS A 309 -16.29 -28.41 -11.08
C LYS A 309 -16.48 -27.00 -10.48
N GLY A 310 -15.52 -26.10 -10.49
CA GLY A 310 -14.16 -26.05 -11.04
C GLY A 310 -13.61 -24.65 -10.71
N ASP A 311 -12.35 -24.57 -10.34
CA ASP A 311 -11.71 -23.34 -9.89
C ASP A 311 -11.55 -22.34 -11.04
N ASN A 312 -12.29 -21.24 -11.00
CA ASN A 312 -11.96 -20.04 -11.77
C ASN A 312 -11.00 -19.20 -10.95
N TYR A 313 -9.72 -19.25 -11.32
CA TYR A 313 -8.71 -18.31 -10.88
C TYR A 313 -9.10 -16.90 -11.36
N SER A 314 -9.19 -15.96 -10.41
CA SER A 314 -9.18 -14.53 -10.73
C SER A 314 -7.86 -14.21 -11.40
N LYS A 315 -7.90 -13.55 -12.56
CA LYS A 315 -6.71 -12.96 -13.17
C LYS A 315 -6.19 -11.90 -12.22
N ASP A 316 -4.99 -12.11 -11.70
CA ASP A 316 -4.17 -11.05 -11.11
C ASP A 316 -3.81 -10.10 -12.27
N GLU A 317 -4.45 -8.94 -12.33
CA GLU A 317 -3.99 -7.82 -13.17
C GLU A 317 -2.96 -7.02 -12.38
N PHE A 318 -1.83 -6.76 -13.03
CA PHE A 318 -0.63 -6.09 -12.53
C PHE A 318 -0.88 -4.62 -12.16
#